data_AF-G8YRP1-F1
#
_entry.id   AF-G8YRP1-F1
#
_cell.length_a   1.000
_cell.length_b   1.000
_cell.length_c   1.000
_cell.angle_alpha   90.00
_cell.angle_beta   90.00
_cell.angle_gamma   90.00
#
_symmetry.space_group_name_H-M   'P 1'
#
loop_
_entity.id
_entity.type
_entity.pdbx_description
1 polymer ?
#
loop_
_entity_poly.entity_id
_entity_poly.type
_entity_poly.pdbx_seq_one_letter_code
_entity_poly.pdbx_strand_id
1 'polypeptide(L)'
;MDFKRLLSQEIGKRKQQAQEERHTKRSKTDNTLQKAVGSREKAINNAPEEVKDTGEGPGSQTPEVRQSEKEGTSPRTAKAPIELWNGQTLRGLNDESKVRMAVRDAEKKDAYLAQLEREKASSRTIDAAMISDDGSREALATQIRAILKDIVREWESGVQSDALEPQRVLYETKRDLVELLYRLRSNSLKPNMLTSLATVLYHVQRAQFKEANESYLKLSIGNVAWPIGVKSVGIHERSASSKITGESKDKSANIMLDDKTRRWITTVKRLITYKERSYQKTLQDA
;
A
#
# COMPACT_ATOMS: atom_id res chain seq x y z
N MET A 1 16.93 -5.31 -3.15
CA MET A 1 15.51 -5.40 -2.74
C MET A 1 15.35 -4.96 -1.29
N ASP A 2 14.81 -3.77 -1.03
CA ASP A 2 14.34 -3.41 0.31
C ASP A 2 13.00 -2.66 0.21
N PHE A 3 11.95 -3.40 -0.16
CA PHE A 3 10.58 -2.88 -0.23
C PHE A 3 10.13 -2.30 1.11
N LYS A 4 10.72 -2.76 2.21
CA LYS A 4 10.45 -2.26 3.56
C LYS A 4 10.86 -0.79 3.70
N ARG A 5 12.03 -0.42 3.17
CA ARG A 5 12.53 0.96 3.18
C ARG A 5 11.65 1.89 2.35
N LEU A 6 11.18 1.43 1.19
CA LEU A 6 10.34 2.21 0.28
C LEU A 6 8.92 2.40 0.83
N LEU A 7 8.33 1.35 1.42
CA LEU A 7 7.05 1.42 2.11
C LEU A 7 7.12 2.31 3.36
N SER A 8 8.22 2.22 4.12
CA SER A 8 8.45 3.06 5.29
C SER A 8 8.62 4.54 4.93
N GLN A 9 9.27 4.84 3.80
CA GLN A 9 9.41 6.21 3.28
C GLN A 9 8.05 6.78 2.82
N GLU A 10 7.23 6.00 2.13
CA GLU A 10 5.90 6.44 1.69
C GLU A 10 4.94 6.65 2.87
N ILE A 11 4.98 5.77 3.88
CA ILE A 11 4.20 5.92 5.13
C ILE A 11 4.66 7.14 5.90
N GLY A 12 5.97 7.41 5.95
CA GLY A 12 6.54 8.61 6.56
C GLY A 12 6.06 9.90 5.91
N LYS A 13 6.12 9.98 4.57
CA LYS A 13 5.64 11.14 3.79
C LYS A 13 4.15 11.41 4.02
N ARG A 14 3.30 10.37 4.01
CA ARG A 14 1.86 10.52 4.29
C ARG A 14 1.58 10.99 5.71
N LYS A 15 2.38 10.57 6.70
CA LYS A 15 2.25 11.03 8.10
C LYS A 15 2.66 12.50 8.25
N GLN A 16 3.73 12.93 7.57
CA GLN A 16 4.16 14.34 7.56
C GLN A 16 3.09 15.23 6.94
N GLN A 17 2.54 14.85 5.79
CA GLN A 17 1.42 15.57 5.16
C GLN A 17 0.19 15.65 6.07
N ALA A 18 -0.19 14.54 6.71
CA ALA A 18 -1.31 14.53 7.66
C ALA A 18 -1.05 15.37 8.93
N GLN A 19 0.20 15.47 9.39
CA GLN A 19 0.58 16.32 10.50
C GLN A 19 0.58 17.80 10.11
N GLU A 20 1.11 18.15 8.94
CA GLU A 20 1.08 19.51 8.37
C GLU A 20 -0.37 19.98 8.15
N GLU A 21 -1.25 19.13 7.64
CA GLU A 21 -2.69 19.42 7.53
C GLU A 21 -3.37 19.63 8.88
N ARG A 22 -2.97 18.89 9.92
CA ARG A 22 -3.49 19.08 11.29
C ARG A 22 -2.96 20.36 11.92
N HIS A 23 -1.68 20.68 11.73
CA HIS A 23 -1.07 21.91 12.23
C HIS A 23 -1.65 23.16 11.54
N THR A 24 -1.87 23.11 10.22
CA THR A 24 -2.50 24.21 9.46
C THR A 24 -3.97 24.41 9.80
N LYS A 25 -4.72 23.33 10.11
CA LYS A 25 -6.09 23.44 10.62
C LYS A 25 -6.12 24.05 12.03
N ARG A 26 -5.24 23.59 12.92
CA ARG A 26 -5.17 24.07 14.31
C ARG A 26 -4.72 25.54 14.39
N SER A 27 -3.74 25.95 13.58
CA SER A 27 -3.32 27.36 13.51
C SER A 27 -4.41 28.28 12.97
N LYS A 28 -5.24 27.82 12.01
CA LYS A 28 -6.41 28.57 11.54
C LYS A 28 -7.48 28.73 12.63
N THR A 29 -7.71 27.71 13.44
CA THR A 29 -8.67 27.77 14.55
C THR A 29 -8.20 28.70 15.66
N ASP A 30 -6.92 28.62 16.06
CA ASP A 30 -6.35 29.49 17.10
C ASP A 30 -6.32 30.97 16.69
N ASN A 31 -6.02 31.25 15.42
CA ASN A 31 -6.01 32.62 14.88
C ASN A 31 -7.44 33.21 14.79
N THR A 32 -8.45 32.37 14.61
CA THR A 32 -9.87 32.78 14.62
C THR A 32 -10.35 33.08 16.04
N LEU A 33 -9.91 32.30 17.03
CA LEU A 33 -10.22 32.50 18.45
C LEU A 33 -9.55 33.78 19.00
N GLN A 34 -8.29 34.06 18.64
CA GLN A 34 -7.60 35.30 19.04
C GLN A 34 -8.25 36.56 18.45
N LYS A 35 -8.76 36.48 17.21
CA LYS A 35 -9.49 37.59 16.57
C LYS A 35 -10.85 37.86 17.25
N ALA A 36 -11.49 36.82 17.78
CA ALA A 36 -12.74 36.93 18.54
C ALA A 36 -12.53 37.50 19.95
N VAL A 37 -11.43 37.15 20.64
CA VAL A 37 -11.07 37.69 21.96
C VAL A 37 -10.72 39.17 21.88
N GLY A 38 -9.93 39.60 20.89
CA GLY A 38 -9.60 41.02 20.69
C GLY A 38 -10.77 41.92 20.30
N SER A 39 -11.86 41.32 19.78
CA SER A 39 -13.12 42.05 19.52
C SER A 39 -14.00 42.16 20.76
N ARG A 40 -13.84 41.26 21.74
CA ARG A 40 -14.61 41.21 22.99
C ARG A 40 -14.01 42.12 24.07
N GLU A 41 -12.69 42.26 24.12
CA GLU A 41 -12.00 43.19 25.04
C GLU A 41 -12.24 44.66 24.68
N LYS A 42 -12.45 44.99 23.39
CA LYS A 42 -12.81 46.36 22.97
C LYS A 42 -14.24 46.77 23.34
N ALA A 43 -15.12 45.81 23.64
CA ALA A 43 -16.53 46.09 23.99
C ALA A 43 -16.75 46.30 25.49
N ILE A 44 -15.82 45.88 26.35
CA ILE A 44 -15.98 45.94 27.82
C ILE A 44 -15.51 47.29 28.40
N ASN A 45 -14.72 48.07 27.67
CA ASN A 45 -14.14 49.33 28.17
C ASN A 45 -15.03 50.59 28.00
N ASN A 46 -16.31 50.44 27.61
CA ASN A 46 -17.24 51.57 27.46
C ASN A 46 -18.63 51.23 28.04
N ALA A 47 -18.83 51.34 29.36
CA ALA A 47 -20.14 51.60 29.98
C ALA A 47 -19.97 52.05 31.46
N PRO A 48 -20.79 52.97 32.00
CA PRO A 48 -20.61 53.58 33.32
C PRO A 48 -21.31 52.83 34.47
N GLU A 49 -20.85 53.11 35.70
CA GLU A 49 -21.32 52.62 37.00
C GLU A 49 -22.77 52.98 37.34
N GLU A 50 -23.47 52.06 38.01
CA GLU A 50 -24.59 52.38 38.91
C GLU A 50 -24.68 51.37 40.08
N VAL A 51 -25.09 51.85 41.25
CA VAL A 51 -24.94 51.26 42.60
C VAL A 51 -26.30 50.86 43.19
N LYS A 52 -26.36 49.73 43.93
CA LYS A 52 -27.15 49.39 45.15
C LYS A 52 -27.44 47.87 45.19
N ASP A 53 -26.93 47.10 46.16
CA ASP A 53 -27.31 46.91 47.58
C ASP A 53 -28.57 46.06 47.82
N THR A 54 -28.39 44.84 48.33
CA THR A 54 -28.89 44.33 49.63
C THR A 54 -28.58 42.83 49.76
N GLY A 55 -28.15 42.42 50.96
CA GLY A 55 -27.67 41.07 51.25
C GLY A 55 -28.71 40.13 51.85
N GLU A 56 -28.29 38.87 52.02
CA GLU A 56 -28.47 38.02 53.21
C GLU A 56 -27.92 36.60 52.91
N GLY A 57 -27.10 36.06 53.83
CA GLY A 57 -26.78 34.62 53.90
C GLY A 57 -27.61 33.96 55.01
N PRO A 58 -27.21 32.79 55.60
CA PRO A 58 -26.09 31.92 55.28
C PRO A 58 -26.37 30.40 55.44
N GLY A 59 -25.33 29.57 55.21
CA GLY A 59 -25.21 28.19 55.72
C GLY A 59 -25.08 27.12 54.62
N SER A 60 -24.20 26.12 54.65
CA SER A 60 -23.28 25.62 55.67
C SER A 60 -22.29 24.62 55.03
N GLN A 61 -21.17 24.37 55.72
CA GLN A 61 -20.26 23.19 55.67
C GLN A 61 -19.04 23.20 54.70
N THR A 62 -17.91 23.57 55.32
CA THR A 62 -16.50 23.20 55.13
C THR A 62 -16.24 21.71 55.47
N PRO A 63 -14.99 21.19 55.53
CA PRO A 63 -13.81 21.30 54.63
C PRO A 63 -13.06 19.94 54.47
N GLU A 64 -12.10 19.81 53.54
CA GLU A 64 -10.87 19.04 53.83
C GLU A 64 -9.71 19.42 52.89
N VAL A 65 -8.72 20.14 53.42
CA VAL A 65 -7.37 20.28 52.85
C VAL A 65 -6.38 20.31 54.00
N ARG A 66 -5.36 19.44 53.98
CA ARG A 66 -4.05 19.67 54.61
C ARG A 66 -2.99 18.78 53.92
N GLN A 67 -2.09 19.38 53.12
CA GLN A 67 -0.65 19.68 53.40
C GLN A 67 0.17 18.41 53.70
N SER A 68 1.40 18.17 53.21
CA SER A 68 2.50 19.06 52.85
C SER A 68 3.64 18.30 52.11
N GLU A 69 4.37 19.05 51.28
CA GLU A 69 5.85 19.13 51.11
C GLU A 69 6.75 17.87 51.12
N LYS A 70 7.59 17.72 50.08
CA LYS A 70 9.04 18.03 50.16
C LYS A 70 9.76 17.95 48.81
N GLU A 71 10.81 18.75 48.75
CA GLU A 71 11.63 19.17 47.61
C GLU A 71 12.51 18.06 47.00
N GLY A 72 12.83 18.27 45.71
CA GLY A 72 14.19 18.22 45.18
C GLY A 72 14.91 16.87 45.11
N THR A 73 15.21 16.43 43.88
CA THR A 73 16.59 16.19 43.38
C THR A 73 16.49 15.60 41.97
N SER A 74 17.03 16.32 40.99
CA SER A 74 17.28 15.77 39.65
C SER A 74 18.48 14.83 39.71
N PRO A 75 18.44 13.70 39.00
CA PRO A 75 19.59 13.34 38.19
C PRO A 75 19.18 13.18 36.73
N ARG A 76 19.87 13.93 35.87
CA ARG A 76 20.08 13.58 34.47
C ARG A 76 20.55 12.12 34.39
N THR A 77 19.67 11.23 33.93
CA THR A 77 20.08 9.96 33.32
C THR A 77 19.70 10.01 31.85
N ALA A 78 20.74 10.01 31.01
CA ALA A 78 20.67 9.92 29.56
C ALA A 78 19.70 8.81 29.13
N LYS A 79 18.56 9.19 28.54
CA LYS A 79 17.73 8.23 27.82
C LYS A 79 18.36 8.01 26.45
N ALA A 80 18.99 6.84 26.31
CA ALA A 80 19.47 6.30 25.04
C ALA A 80 18.40 6.46 23.94
N PRO A 81 18.80 6.56 22.66
CA PRO A 81 17.86 6.72 21.56
C PRO A 81 16.89 5.55 21.55
N ILE A 82 15.62 5.82 21.86
CA ILE A 82 14.54 4.85 21.79
C ILE A 82 14.35 4.56 20.31
N GLU A 83 14.91 3.44 19.84
CA GLU A 83 14.74 3.02 18.45
C GLU A 83 13.26 2.85 18.14
N LEU A 84 12.85 3.53 17.06
CA LEU A 84 11.51 3.54 16.52
C LEU A 84 11.11 2.12 16.08
N TRP A 85 10.36 1.40 16.92
CA TRP A 85 9.60 0.23 16.45
C TRP A 85 8.34 0.71 15.73
N ASN A 86 8.36 0.64 14.39
CA ASN A 86 7.21 0.90 13.49
C ASN A 86 6.38 2.18 13.75
N GLY A 87 6.97 3.20 14.39
CA GLY A 87 6.33 4.49 14.65
C GLY A 87 5.17 4.46 15.66
N GLN A 88 5.11 3.44 16.53
CA GLN A 88 4.29 3.46 17.75
C GLN A 88 5.20 3.67 18.96
N THR A 89 4.84 4.61 19.82
CA THR A 89 5.59 4.87 21.05
C THR A 89 5.44 3.66 21.97
N LEU A 90 6.52 2.92 22.23
CA LEU A 90 6.56 1.81 23.21
C LEU A 90 6.33 2.27 24.67
N ARG A 91 6.15 3.58 24.89
CA ARG A 91 5.83 4.14 26.20
C ARG A 91 4.41 3.77 26.58
N GLY A 92 4.27 3.07 27.71
CA GLY A 92 2.99 2.74 28.32
C GLY A 92 2.43 1.36 27.98
N LEU A 93 3.14 0.54 27.20
CA LEU A 93 2.78 -0.86 27.02
C LEU A 93 3.39 -1.72 28.13
N ASN A 94 2.58 -2.62 28.71
CA ASN A 94 3.03 -3.67 29.61
C ASN A 94 4.05 -4.58 28.92
N ASP A 95 4.99 -5.14 29.66
CA ASP A 95 6.07 -5.95 29.10
C ASP A 95 5.55 -7.21 28.38
N GLU A 96 4.46 -7.81 28.87
CA GLU A 96 3.75 -8.90 28.17
C GLU A 96 3.23 -8.50 26.78
N SER A 97 2.71 -7.28 26.64
CA SER A 97 2.22 -6.77 25.36
C SER A 97 3.37 -6.50 24.39
N LYS A 98 4.53 -6.05 24.89
CA LYS A 98 5.75 -5.91 24.08
C LYS A 98 6.25 -7.27 23.59
N VAL A 99 6.30 -8.27 24.47
CA VAL A 99 6.70 -9.65 24.11
C VAL A 99 5.75 -10.25 23.07
N ARG A 100 4.43 -10.14 23.27
CA ARG A 100 3.44 -10.61 22.27
C ARG A 100 3.61 -9.94 20.91
N MET A 101 3.89 -8.64 20.87
CA MET A 101 4.17 -7.93 19.61
C MET A 101 5.45 -8.41 18.94
N ALA A 102 6.53 -8.60 19.70
CA ALA A 102 7.79 -9.10 19.19
C ALA A 102 7.67 -10.52 18.62
N VAL A 103 6.96 -11.42 19.32
CA VAL A 103 6.65 -12.78 18.84
C VAL A 103 5.88 -12.72 17.52
N ARG A 104 4.78 -11.94 17.47
CA ARG A 104 3.99 -11.79 16.24
C ARG A 104 4.80 -11.24 15.06
N ASP A 105 5.73 -10.34 15.31
CA ASP A 105 6.57 -9.77 14.26
C ASP A 105 7.70 -10.71 13.83
N ALA A 106 8.21 -11.56 14.74
CA ALA A 106 9.10 -12.67 14.41
C ALA A 106 8.38 -13.70 13.53
N GLU A 107 7.17 -14.15 13.91
CA GLU A 107 6.36 -15.08 13.11
C GLU A 107 6.08 -14.55 11.70
N LYS A 108 5.74 -13.25 11.57
CA LYS A 108 5.56 -12.61 10.26
C LYS A 108 6.85 -12.58 9.45
N LYS A 109 7.99 -12.37 10.10
CA LYS A 109 9.30 -12.37 9.45
C LYS A 109 9.64 -13.78 8.97
N ASP A 110 9.41 -14.80 9.77
CA ASP A 110 9.66 -16.19 9.42
C ASP A 110 8.76 -16.65 8.27
N ALA A 111 7.46 -16.30 8.31
CA ALA A 111 6.54 -16.55 7.19
C ALA A 111 6.97 -15.82 5.90
N TYR A 112 7.54 -14.61 6.02
CA TYR A 112 8.09 -13.88 4.87
C TYR A 112 9.34 -14.55 4.30
N LEU A 113 10.24 -15.05 5.15
CA LEU A 113 11.45 -15.77 4.74
C LEU A 113 11.09 -17.10 4.07
N ALA A 114 10.16 -17.87 4.63
CA ALA A 114 9.66 -19.10 4.01
C ALA A 114 9.07 -18.86 2.61
N GLN A 115 8.32 -17.75 2.44
CA GLN A 115 7.82 -17.36 1.12
C GLN A 115 8.97 -17.01 0.16
N LEU A 116 10.02 -16.34 0.62
CA LEU A 116 11.17 -16.00 -0.20
C LEU A 116 11.90 -17.27 -0.68
N GLU A 117 12.03 -18.28 0.18
CA GLU A 117 12.60 -19.57 -0.21
C GLU A 117 11.72 -20.29 -1.25
N ARG A 118 10.39 -20.26 -1.08
CA ARG A 118 9.47 -20.81 -2.10
C ARG A 118 9.59 -20.07 -3.45
N GLU A 119 9.73 -18.75 -3.42
CA GLU A 119 9.97 -17.95 -4.63
C GLU A 119 11.33 -18.24 -5.27
N LYS A 120 12.36 -18.56 -4.49
CA LYS A 120 13.66 -18.99 -5.03
C LYS A 120 13.57 -20.36 -5.70
N ALA A 121 12.82 -21.29 -5.10
CA ALA A 121 12.64 -22.64 -5.59
C ALA A 121 11.68 -22.77 -6.80
N SER A 122 10.80 -21.79 -7.02
CA SER A 122 9.82 -21.85 -8.12
C SER A 122 10.52 -21.81 -9.49
N SER A 123 9.92 -22.37 -10.54
CA SER A 123 10.42 -22.13 -11.91
C SER A 123 10.24 -20.66 -12.30
N ARG A 124 11.09 -20.13 -13.19
CA ARG A 124 10.97 -18.77 -13.76
C ARG A 124 10.25 -18.77 -15.11
N THR A 125 9.81 -19.92 -15.61
CA THR A 125 9.10 -20.06 -16.90
C THR A 125 7.65 -20.42 -16.68
N ILE A 126 6.72 -19.66 -17.26
CA ILE A 126 5.30 -19.96 -17.17
C ILE A 126 4.94 -20.97 -18.26
N ASP A 127 4.44 -22.13 -17.86
CA ASP A 127 3.93 -23.13 -18.79
C ASP A 127 2.43 -22.93 -19.03
N ALA A 128 2.02 -23.05 -20.29
CA ALA A 128 0.64 -22.79 -20.69
C ALA A 128 -0.36 -23.78 -20.02
N ALA A 129 0.07 -25.01 -19.76
CA ALA A 129 -0.73 -26.03 -19.07
C ALA A 129 -1.02 -25.69 -17.59
N MET A 130 -0.09 -25.02 -16.90
CA MET A 130 -0.30 -24.56 -15.52
C MET A 130 -1.33 -23.43 -15.44
N ILE A 131 -1.56 -22.69 -16.52
CA ILE A 131 -2.56 -21.62 -16.53
C ILE A 131 -3.99 -22.19 -16.48
N SER A 132 -4.21 -23.39 -17.03
CA SER A 132 -5.50 -24.10 -17.04
C SER A 132 -5.73 -25.01 -15.85
N ASP A 133 -4.69 -25.43 -15.14
CA ASP A 133 -4.82 -26.31 -14.00
C ASP A 133 -5.18 -25.53 -12.72
N ASP A 134 -6.40 -25.71 -12.22
CA ASP A 134 -6.89 -25.08 -10.99
C ASP A 134 -6.10 -25.52 -9.75
N GLY A 135 -5.49 -26.72 -9.76
CA GLY A 135 -4.68 -27.24 -8.65
C GLY A 135 -3.33 -26.51 -8.50
N SER A 136 -2.74 -26.09 -9.61
CA SER A 136 -1.44 -25.40 -9.65
C SER A 136 -1.48 -23.91 -9.28
N ARG A 137 -2.65 -23.39 -8.91
CA ARG A 137 -2.89 -21.95 -8.74
C ARG A 137 -1.96 -21.26 -7.75
N GLU A 138 -1.70 -21.86 -6.58
CA GLU A 138 -0.84 -21.26 -5.56
C GLU A 138 0.63 -21.26 -5.98
N ALA A 139 1.05 -22.32 -6.68
CA ALA A 139 2.36 -22.42 -7.28
C ALA A 139 2.53 -21.37 -8.38
N LEU A 140 1.52 -21.21 -9.24
CA LEU A 140 1.47 -20.18 -10.28
C LEU A 140 1.52 -18.77 -9.69
N ALA A 141 0.78 -18.49 -8.61
CA ALA A 141 0.82 -17.20 -7.93
C ALA A 141 2.22 -16.90 -7.37
N THR A 142 2.89 -17.91 -6.81
CA THR A 142 4.26 -17.77 -6.31
C THR A 142 5.25 -17.54 -7.46
N GLN A 143 5.10 -18.27 -8.56
CA GLN A 143 5.92 -18.12 -9.76
C GLN A 143 5.77 -16.73 -10.40
N ILE A 144 4.53 -16.26 -10.60
CA ILE A 144 4.24 -14.91 -11.11
C ILE A 144 4.90 -13.86 -10.22
N ARG A 145 4.84 -14.03 -8.91
CA ARG A 145 5.44 -13.12 -7.95
C ARG A 145 6.97 -13.06 -8.08
N ALA A 146 7.63 -14.20 -8.29
CA ALA A 146 9.07 -14.26 -8.57
C ALA A 146 9.41 -13.54 -9.88
N ILE A 147 8.70 -13.84 -10.97
CA ILE A 147 8.92 -13.24 -12.29
C ILE A 147 8.75 -11.71 -12.25
N LEU A 148 7.69 -11.21 -11.61
CA LEU A 148 7.47 -9.76 -11.47
C LEU A 148 8.62 -9.08 -10.72
N LYS A 149 9.15 -9.73 -9.68
CA LYS A 149 10.31 -9.21 -8.94
C LYS A 149 11.58 -9.22 -9.79
N ASP A 150 11.77 -10.23 -10.63
CA ASP A 150 12.92 -10.32 -11.52
C ASP A 150 12.88 -9.24 -12.60
N ILE A 151 11.71 -9.00 -13.22
CA ILE A 151 11.53 -7.88 -14.18
C ILE A 151 11.85 -6.53 -13.52
N VAL A 152 11.42 -6.31 -12.28
CA VAL A 152 11.73 -5.06 -11.56
C VAL A 152 13.21 -4.94 -11.23
N ARG A 153 13.90 -6.05 -10.87
CA ARG A 153 15.35 -6.04 -10.64
C ARG A 153 16.13 -5.76 -11.92
N GLU A 154 15.71 -6.34 -13.03
CA GLU A 154 16.26 -6.06 -14.37
C GLU A 154 16.11 -4.56 -14.68
N TRP A 155 14.92 -3.99 -14.44
CA TRP A 155 14.67 -2.56 -14.64
C TRP A 155 15.55 -1.70 -13.73
N GLU A 156 15.69 -2.04 -12.44
CA GLU A 156 16.61 -1.36 -11.53
C GLU A 156 18.06 -1.35 -12.05
N SER A 157 18.54 -2.47 -12.58
CA SER A 157 19.90 -2.57 -13.11
C SER A 157 20.10 -1.80 -14.42
N GLY A 158 19.04 -1.64 -15.22
CA GLY A 158 19.10 -0.95 -16.51
C GLY A 158 18.89 0.57 -16.44
N VAL A 159 18.45 1.11 -15.29
CA VAL A 159 18.27 2.55 -15.10
C VAL A 159 19.61 3.20 -14.76
N GLN A 160 20.01 4.18 -15.57
CA GLN A 160 21.17 5.02 -15.29
C GLN A 160 20.91 5.88 -14.05
N SER A 161 21.91 5.97 -13.17
CA SER A 161 21.82 6.67 -11.88
C SER A 161 21.44 8.14 -12.01
N ASP A 162 21.78 8.79 -13.13
CA ASP A 162 21.63 10.24 -13.31
C ASP A 162 20.27 10.64 -13.92
N ALA A 163 19.47 9.67 -14.37
CA ALA A 163 18.20 9.94 -15.03
C ALA A 163 17.01 9.97 -14.03
N LEU A 164 16.59 11.19 -13.65
CA LEU A 164 15.54 11.43 -12.65
C LEU A 164 14.16 10.86 -13.04
N GLU A 165 13.71 11.07 -14.28
CA GLU A 165 12.37 10.63 -14.72
C GLU A 165 12.23 9.09 -14.76
N PRO A 166 13.15 8.32 -15.39
CA PRO A 166 13.13 6.85 -15.32
C PRO A 166 13.12 6.32 -13.88
N GLN A 167 13.88 6.95 -12.98
CA GLN A 167 13.94 6.56 -11.57
C GLN A 167 12.62 6.84 -10.85
N ARG A 168 11.97 7.97 -11.13
CA ARG A 168 10.66 8.31 -10.59
C ARG A 168 9.58 7.32 -11.05
N VAL A 169 9.54 7.00 -12.34
CA VAL A 169 8.58 6.03 -12.88
C VAL A 169 8.80 4.64 -12.27
N LEU A 170 10.05 4.23 -12.08
CA LEU A 170 10.40 2.98 -11.41
C LEU A 170 9.96 2.97 -9.94
N TYR A 171 10.15 4.08 -9.21
CA TYR A 171 9.68 4.22 -7.83
C TYR A 171 8.15 4.05 -7.73
N GLU A 172 7.40 4.76 -8.57
CA GLU A 172 5.93 4.65 -8.61
C GLU A 172 5.50 3.23 -8.96
N THR A 173 6.16 2.61 -9.94
CA THR A 173 5.91 1.22 -10.36
C THR A 173 6.12 0.27 -9.19
N LYS A 174 7.22 0.40 -8.45
CA LYS A 174 7.50 -0.43 -7.27
C LYS A 174 6.44 -0.25 -6.18
N ARG A 175 6.07 0.99 -5.86
CA ARG A 175 5.05 1.30 -4.84
C ARG A 175 3.71 0.65 -5.19
N ASP A 176 3.28 0.80 -6.43
CA ASP A 176 1.96 0.35 -6.87
C ASP A 176 1.92 -1.18 -7.06
N LEU A 177 3.06 -1.81 -7.34
CA LEU A 177 3.20 -3.27 -7.44
C LEU A 177 3.05 -4.00 -6.08
N VAL A 178 3.33 -3.33 -4.96
CA VAL A 178 3.30 -3.96 -3.61
C VAL A 178 1.94 -4.61 -3.33
N GLU A 179 0.84 -3.97 -3.71
CA GLU A 179 -0.50 -4.51 -3.50
C GLU A 179 -0.68 -5.84 -4.25
N LEU A 180 -0.27 -5.90 -5.52
CA LEU A 180 -0.37 -7.12 -6.32
C LEU A 180 0.49 -8.23 -5.70
N LEU A 181 1.73 -7.93 -5.33
CA LEU A 181 2.63 -8.88 -4.69
C LEU A 181 2.01 -9.42 -3.39
N TYR A 182 1.35 -8.57 -2.60
CA TYR A 182 0.66 -9.00 -1.38
C TYR A 182 -0.49 -9.96 -1.71
N ARG A 183 -1.36 -9.60 -2.67
CA ARG A 183 -2.51 -10.42 -3.09
C ARG A 183 -2.11 -11.78 -3.65
N LEU A 184 -0.99 -11.84 -4.38
CA LEU A 184 -0.40 -13.09 -4.88
C LEU A 184 0.12 -13.97 -3.75
N ARG A 185 0.73 -13.38 -2.71
CA ARG A 185 1.21 -14.13 -1.54
C ARG A 185 0.05 -14.69 -0.70
N SER A 186 -1.02 -13.91 -0.53
CA SER A 186 -2.19 -14.34 0.25
C SER A 186 -3.21 -15.14 -0.57
N ASN A 187 -2.90 -15.49 -1.82
CA ASN A 187 -3.81 -16.16 -2.75
C ASN A 187 -5.20 -15.50 -2.86
N SER A 188 -5.29 -14.19 -2.60
CA SER A 188 -6.56 -13.46 -2.53
C SER A 188 -6.94 -12.78 -3.86
N LEU A 189 -6.15 -12.97 -4.91
CA LEU A 189 -6.45 -12.48 -6.25
C LEU A 189 -7.54 -13.36 -6.89
N LYS A 190 -8.51 -12.74 -7.57
CA LYS A 190 -9.59 -13.45 -8.24
C LYS A 190 -9.04 -14.43 -9.30
N PRO A 191 -9.64 -15.64 -9.46
CA PRO A 191 -9.20 -16.66 -10.43
C PRO A 191 -8.93 -16.12 -11.81
N ASN A 192 -9.95 -15.51 -12.39
CA ASN A 192 -9.91 -14.95 -13.73
C ASN A 192 -8.80 -13.91 -13.90
N MET A 193 -8.53 -13.10 -12.88
CA MET A 193 -7.46 -12.09 -12.93
C MET A 193 -6.08 -12.73 -12.87
N LEU A 194 -5.92 -13.80 -12.08
CA LEU A 194 -4.68 -14.55 -12.00
C LEU A 194 -4.37 -15.23 -13.35
N THR A 195 -5.35 -15.90 -13.95
CA THR A 195 -5.24 -16.54 -15.28
C THR A 195 -4.85 -15.53 -16.36
N SER A 196 -5.53 -14.37 -16.40
CA SER A 196 -5.20 -13.33 -17.38
C SER A 196 -3.82 -12.74 -17.14
N LEU A 197 -3.42 -12.52 -15.88
CA LEU A 197 -2.08 -12.03 -15.52
C LEU A 197 -0.99 -13.04 -15.90
N ALA A 198 -1.24 -14.33 -15.65
CA ALA A 198 -0.34 -15.41 -16.06
C ALA A 198 -0.16 -15.44 -17.58
N THR A 199 -1.25 -15.30 -18.33
CA THR A 199 -1.26 -15.25 -19.80
C THR A 199 -0.47 -14.04 -20.33
N VAL A 200 -0.64 -12.86 -19.71
CA VAL A 200 0.17 -11.67 -20.05
C VAL A 200 1.66 -11.97 -19.88
N LEU A 201 2.06 -12.51 -18.73
CA LEU A 201 3.47 -12.79 -18.45
C LEU A 201 4.03 -13.92 -19.33
N TYR A 202 3.22 -14.93 -19.65
CA TYR A 202 3.56 -15.98 -20.61
C TYR A 202 3.96 -15.39 -21.96
N HIS A 203 3.18 -14.46 -22.50
CA HIS A 203 3.52 -13.80 -23.77
C HIS A 203 4.72 -12.86 -23.65
N VAL A 204 4.86 -12.14 -22.52
CA VAL A 204 6.04 -11.29 -22.27
C VAL A 204 7.33 -12.11 -22.27
N GLN A 205 7.33 -13.31 -21.67
CA GLN A 205 8.49 -14.20 -21.64
C GLN A 205 8.92 -14.69 -23.02
N ARG A 206 7.98 -14.77 -23.96
CA ARG A 206 8.20 -15.21 -25.35
C ARG A 206 8.47 -14.06 -26.31
N ALA A 207 8.68 -12.83 -25.80
CA ALA A 207 8.79 -11.60 -26.59
C ALA A 207 7.60 -11.33 -27.54
N GLN A 208 6.43 -11.89 -27.21
CA GLN A 208 5.17 -11.73 -27.95
C GLN A 208 4.39 -10.52 -27.41
N PHE A 209 4.93 -9.31 -27.61
CA PHE A 209 4.39 -8.11 -26.96
C PHE A 209 3.01 -7.70 -27.48
N LYS A 210 2.67 -8.02 -28.74
CA LYS A 210 1.33 -7.75 -29.29
C LYS A 210 0.27 -8.58 -28.57
N GLU A 211 0.51 -9.87 -28.40
CA GLU A 211 -0.36 -10.82 -27.71
C GLU A 211 -0.42 -10.54 -26.21
N ALA A 212 0.71 -10.12 -25.61
CA ALA A 212 0.76 -9.66 -24.23
C ALA A 212 -0.13 -8.42 -24.01
N ASN A 213 -0.08 -7.46 -24.95
CA ASN A 213 -0.91 -6.26 -24.92
C ASN A 213 -2.40 -6.59 -25.08
N GLU A 214 -2.77 -7.50 -25.99
CA GLU A 214 -4.15 -7.96 -26.14
C GLU A 214 -4.66 -8.64 -24.87
N SER A 215 -3.84 -9.52 -24.28
CA SER A 215 -4.16 -10.21 -23.02
C SER A 215 -4.29 -9.23 -21.85
N TYR A 216 -3.46 -8.18 -21.84
CA TYR A 216 -3.54 -7.09 -20.87
C TYR A 216 -4.84 -6.31 -21.00
N LEU A 217 -5.29 -6.01 -22.23
CA LEU A 217 -6.56 -5.34 -22.46
C LEU A 217 -7.72 -6.17 -21.93
N LYS A 218 -7.75 -7.48 -22.22
CA LYS A 218 -8.75 -8.41 -21.66
C LYS A 218 -8.75 -8.37 -20.13
N LEU A 219 -7.58 -8.46 -19.49
CA LEU A 219 -7.44 -8.31 -18.03
C LEU A 219 -8.01 -6.98 -17.51
N SER A 220 -7.69 -5.86 -18.16
CA SER A 220 -8.11 -4.52 -17.72
C SER A 220 -9.63 -4.31 -17.82
N ILE A 221 -10.25 -4.86 -18.86
CA ILE A 221 -11.69 -4.80 -19.13
C ILE A 221 -12.45 -5.75 -18.21
N GLY A 222 -11.87 -6.85 -17.76
CA GLY A 222 -12.58 -7.84 -16.93
C GLY A 222 -12.77 -9.20 -17.59
N ASN A 223 -12.33 -9.35 -18.84
CA ASN A 223 -12.38 -10.61 -19.58
C ASN A 223 -11.21 -11.52 -19.21
N VAL A 224 -11.40 -12.83 -19.37
CA VAL A 224 -10.35 -13.82 -19.09
C VAL A 224 -9.50 -14.03 -20.33
N ALA A 225 -8.20 -13.75 -20.23
CA ALA A 225 -7.22 -14.07 -21.25
C ALA A 225 -6.68 -15.47 -21.01
N TRP A 226 -6.59 -16.26 -22.09
CA TRP A 226 -6.04 -17.61 -22.11
C TRP A 226 -4.95 -17.67 -23.18
N PRO A 227 -3.85 -18.42 -22.96
CA PRO A 227 -2.80 -18.57 -23.97
C PRO A 227 -3.35 -19.35 -25.17
N ILE A 228 -2.85 -19.00 -26.36
CA ILE A 228 -3.26 -19.63 -27.62
C ILE A 228 -3.02 -21.14 -27.53
N GLY A 229 -4.05 -21.93 -27.84
CA GLY A 229 -3.99 -23.41 -27.87
C GLY A 229 -4.36 -24.12 -26.55
N VAL A 230 -4.59 -23.41 -25.44
CA VAL A 230 -4.96 -24.02 -24.15
C VAL A 230 -6.47 -24.03 -23.89
N LYS A 231 -7.23 -23.21 -24.62
CA LYS A 231 -8.69 -23.25 -24.58
C LYS A 231 -9.22 -23.98 -25.82
N SER A 232 -9.67 -25.22 -25.65
CA SER A 232 -10.55 -25.88 -26.61
C SER A 232 -11.86 -25.11 -26.65
N VAL A 233 -12.00 -24.17 -27.59
CA VAL A 233 -13.31 -23.68 -27.98
C VAL A 233 -13.79 -24.61 -29.08
N GLY A 234 -14.42 -25.71 -28.68
CA GLY A 234 -15.08 -26.60 -29.64
C GLY A 234 -16.07 -25.80 -30.46
N ILE A 235 -16.03 -25.95 -31.79
CA ILE A 235 -16.88 -25.22 -32.74
C ILE A 235 -18.38 -25.52 -32.50
N HIS A 236 -18.70 -26.49 -31.64
CA HIS A 236 -20.03 -27.03 -31.37
C HIS A 236 -20.68 -26.67 -30.01
N GLU A 237 -20.05 -25.87 -29.14
CA GLU A 237 -20.61 -25.54 -27.80
C GLU A 237 -21.36 -24.19 -27.73
N ARG A 238 -21.81 -23.67 -28.88
CA ARG A 238 -22.17 -22.25 -29.08
C ARG A 238 -23.41 -21.71 -28.33
N SER A 239 -24.10 -22.49 -27.50
CA SER A 239 -25.33 -22.01 -26.83
C SER A 239 -25.18 -21.75 -25.33
N ALA A 240 -24.18 -22.34 -24.66
CA ALA A 240 -23.93 -22.14 -23.22
C ALA A 240 -22.62 -21.39 -22.93
N SER A 241 -21.75 -21.22 -23.93
CA SER A 241 -20.41 -20.66 -23.78
C SER A 241 -20.41 -19.18 -23.37
N SER A 242 -21.44 -18.40 -23.68
CA SER A 242 -21.55 -16.99 -23.26
C SER A 242 -21.64 -16.80 -21.74
N LYS A 243 -22.08 -17.82 -20.99
CA LYS A 243 -22.02 -17.83 -19.51
C LYS A 243 -20.68 -18.35 -18.97
N ILE A 244 -19.89 -19.07 -19.78
CA ILE A 244 -18.60 -19.70 -19.41
C ILE A 244 -17.40 -18.83 -19.84
N THR A 245 -17.53 -17.96 -20.85
CA THR A 245 -16.49 -17.00 -21.26
C THR A 245 -16.33 -15.81 -20.32
N GLY A 246 -17.17 -15.68 -19.28
CA GLY A 246 -17.13 -14.52 -18.39
C GLY A 246 -17.53 -13.21 -19.08
N GLU A 247 -18.07 -13.27 -20.30
CA GLU A 247 -18.72 -12.17 -21.02
C GLU A 247 -20.11 -11.92 -20.41
N SER A 248 -20.17 -11.73 -19.09
CA SER A 248 -21.38 -11.32 -18.41
C SER A 248 -21.53 -9.80 -18.56
N LYS A 249 -22.61 -9.42 -19.25
CA LYS A 249 -22.98 -8.08 -19.73
C LYS A 249 -23.11 -6.96 -18.68
N ASP A 250 -22.81 -7.23 -17.40
CA ASP A 250 -23.00 -6.30 -16.27
C ASP A 250 -21.83 -6.25 -15.27
N LYS A 251 -20.60 -6.60 -15.66
CA LYS A 251 -19.43 -6.46 -14.78
C LYS A 251 -18.63 -5.20 -15.15
N SER A 252 -18.63 -4.23 -14.24
CA SER A 252 -17.74 -3.08 -14.31
C SER A 252 -16.29 -3.53 -14.53
N ALA A 253 -15.55 -2.78 -15.35
CA ALA A 253 -14.22 -3.19 -15.75
C ALA A 253 -13.30 -3.36 -14.54
N ASN A 254 -12.35 -4.32 -14.61
CA ASN A 254 -11.42 -4.55 -13.50
C ASN A 254 -10.68 -3.27 -13.08
N ILE A 255 -10.34 -2.42 -14.05
CA ILE A 255 -9.70 -1.13 -13.81
C ILE A 255 -10.61 -0.10 -13.10
N MET A 256 -11.93 -0.30 -13.14
CA MET A 256 -12.93 0.57 -12.52
C MET A 256 -13.40 0.06 -11.14
N LEU A 257 -12.97 -1.13 -10.70
CA LEU A 257 -13.41 -1.72 -9.43
C LEU A 257 -12.89 -0.97 -8.21
N ASP A 258 -11.58 -0.79 -8.10
CA ASP A 258 -10.93 -0.13 -6.97
C ASP A 258 -9.63 0.53 -7.37
N ASP A 259 -9.30 1.61 -6.67
CA ASP A 259 -8.09 2.40 -6.90
C ASP A 259 -6.80 1.60 -6.79
N LYS A 260 -6.76 0.63 -5.87
CA LYS A 260 -5.59 -0.22 -5.69
C LYS A 260 -5.44 -1.17 -6.87
N THR A 261 -6.53 -1.76 -7.35
CA THR A 261 -6.52 -2.59 -8.55
C THR A 261 -6.15 -1.84 -9.80
N ARG A 262 -6.73 -0.66 -10.00
CA ARG A 262 -6.37 0.24 -11.10
C ARG A 262 -4.88 0.54 -11.15
N ARG A 263 -4.29 0.86 -9.99
CA ARG A 263 -2.86 1.16 -9.87
C ARG A 263 -2.01 -0.03 -10.30
N TRP A 264 -2.21 -1.22 -9.73
CA TRP A 264 -1.36 -2.36 -10.09
C TRP A 264 -1.60 -2.86 -11.53
N ILE A 265 -2.83 -2.77 -12.06
CA ILE A 265 -3.10 -3.08 -13.48
C ILE A 265 -2.29 -2.13 -14.37
N THR A 266 -2.33 -0.83 -14.08
CA THR A 266 -1.51 0.16 -14.80
C THR A 266 -0.03 -0.15 -14.68
N THR A 267 0.44 -0.59 -13.50
CA THR A 267 1.82 -1.04 -13.29
C THR A 267 2.20 -2.22 -14.17
N VAL A 268 1.32 -3.21 -14.37
CA VAL A 268 1.58 -4.34 -15.27
C VAL A 268 1.85 -3.86 -16.68
N LYS A 269 1.09 -2.87 -17.19
CA LYS A 269 1.36 -2.28 -18.51
C LYS A 269 2.73 -1.60 -18.57
N ARG A 270 3.14 -0.88 -17.52
CA ARG A 270 4.48 -0.28 -17.44
C ARG A 270 5.58 -1.34 -17.56
N LEU A 271 5.40 -2.50 -16.91
CA LEU A 271 6.34 -3.63 -16.99
C LEU A 271 6.40 -4.23 -18.41
N ILE A 272 5.26 -4.39 -19.11
CA ILE A 272 5.23 -4.85 -20.50
C ILE A 272 6.03 -3.88 -21.38
N THR A 273 5.75 -2.58 -21.30
CA THR A 273 6.44 -1.56 -22.10
C THR A 273 7.94 -1.48 -21.78
N TYR A 274 8.33 -1.68 -20.53
CA TYR A 274 9.74 -1.81 -20.17
C TYR A 274 10.40 -3.02 -20.85
N LYS A 275 9.79 -4.20 -20.78
CA LYS A 275 10.33 -5.41 -21.42
C LYS A 275 10.40 -5.30 -22.94
N GLU A 276 9.40 -4.69 -23.56
CA GLU A 276 9.38 -4.41 -25.01
C GLU A 276 10.56 -3.52 -25.41
N ARG A 277 10.79 -2.41 -24.69
CA ARG A 277 11.92 -1.52 -24.94
C ARG A 277 13.26 -2.20 -24.69
N SER A 278 13.38 -2.96 -23.60
CA SER A 278 14.60 -3.72 -23.27
C SER A 278 14.94 -4.69 -24.40
N TYR A 279 13.95 -5.44 -24.89
CA TYR A 279 14.11 -6.37 -26.01
C TYR A 279 14.50 -5.68 -27.32
N GLN A 280 13.87 -4.55 -27.64
CA GLN A 280 14.24 -3.76 -28.83
C GLN A 280 15.69 -3.27 -28.77
N LYS A 281 16.15 -2.83 -27.58
CA LYS A 281 17.54 -2.41 -27.39
C LYS A 281 18.50 -3.59 -27.61
N THR A 282 18.21 -4.76 -27.06
CA THR A 282 19.06 -5.95 -27.26
C THR A 282 19.13 -6.40 -28.72
N LEU A 283 18.10 -6.12 -29.54
CA LEU A 283 18.13 -6.40 -30.98
C LEU A 283 18.94 -5.38 -31.78
N GLN A 284 19.11 -4.15 -31.27
CA GLN A 284 19.94 -3.12 -31.92
C GLN A 284 21.43 -3.29 -31.60
N ASP A 285 21.73 -3.87 -30.43
CA ASP A 285 23.10 -4.12 -29.95
C ASP A 285 23.69 -5.45 -30.49
N ALA A 286 22.89 -6.27 -31.19
CA ALA A 286 23.26 -7.58 -31.75
C ALA A 286 23.49 -7.53 -33.27
#